data_AF-A0A534TUA6-F1
#
_entry.id   AF-A0A534TUA6-F1
#
_cell.length_a   1.000
_cell.length_b   1.000
_cell.length_c   1.000
_cell.angle_alpha   90.00
_cell.angle_beta   90.00
_cell.angle_gamma   90.00
#
_symmetry.space_group_name_H-M   'P 1'
#
loop_
_entity.id
_entity.type
_entity.pdbx_description
1 polymer ?
#
loop_
_entity_poly.entity_id
_entity_poly.type
_entity_poly.pdbx_seq_one_letter_code
_entity_poly.pdbx_strand_id
1 'polypeptide(L)'
;MRLVIVMGILGRTPLAGVSWQVLHFLEGFRRLGYDIYYIEDTGGWAYNPLQKTYDDESEYTHASNCQYAVNYMAKLMSSFGLQNRWAYWSRVDSRVFGLSKTQVLQLFENADALVNLTGSTQLFEEHTRVPVRIYLETDPVTRQIEVVQGDRKAIDLLEAHTHFFTYGENFGAPDCSVPLTRFHYHPTRQPIVLDW
;
A
#
# COMPACT_ATOMS: atom_id res chain seq x y z
N MET A 1 18.26 -11.50 -8.98
CA MET A 1 16.79 -11.66 -8.83
C MET A 1 16.22 -10.26 -8.71
N ARG A 2 15.13 -9.92 -9.41
CA ARG A 2 14.57 -8.56 -9.34
C ARG A 2 13.76 -8.41 -8.06
N LEU A 3 14.01 -7.35 -7.29
CA LEU A 3 13.39 -7.07 -6.00
C LEU A 3 12.19 -6.12 -6.17
N VAL A 4 11.02 -6.56 -5.73
CA VAL A 4 9.78 -5.77 -5.73
C VAL A 4 9.27 -5.60 -4.29
N ILE A 5 9.07 -4.35 -3.89
CA ILE A 5 8.38 -4.01 -2.65
C ILE A 5 6.91 -3.74 -2.97
N VAL A 6 6.01 -4.42 -2.27
CA VAL A 6 4.58 -4.11 -2.31
C VAL A 6 4.22 -3.38 -1.02
N MET A 7 3.59 -2.23 -1.15
CA MET A 7 3.03 -1.46 -0.04
C MET A 7 1.52 -1.46 -0.13
N GLY A 8 0.85 -1.42 1.01
CA GLY A 8 -0.61 -1.39 1.09
C GLY A 8 -1.09 -1.01 2.49
N ILE A 9 -2.33 -1.37 2.80
CA ILE A 9 -3.03 -1.04 4.06
C ILE A 9 -3.51 -2.29 4.80
N LEU A 10 -2.81 -3.41 4.67
CA LEU A 10 -3.19 -4.69 5.27
C LEU A 10 -3.29 -4.63 6.80
N GLY A 11 -2.30 -4.03 7.46
CA GLY A 11 -2.29 -3.83 8.90
C GLY A 11 -3.24 -2.71 9.32
N ARG A 12 -3.25 -1.61 8.56
CA ARG A 12 -4.11 -0.44 8.81
C ARG A 12 -5.58 -0.77 8.69
N THR A 13 -5.95 -1.66 7.78
CA THR A 13 -7.32 -2.09 7.52
C THR A 13 -7.36 -3.62 7.44
N PRO A 14 -7.31 -4.32 8.59
CA PRO A 14 -7.17 -5.77 8.66
C PRO A 14 -8.50 -6.48 8.39
N LEU A 15 -9.05 -6.23 7.20
CA LEU A 15 -10.27 -6.83 6.69
C LEU A 15 -9.93 -7.86 5.62
N ALA A 16 -10.79 -8.88 5.47
CA ALA A 16 -10.54 -9.99 4.56
C ALA A 16 -10.34 -9.53 3.10
N GLY A 17 -11.16 -8.59 2.62
CA GLY A 17 -11.04 -8.06 1.25
C GLY A 17 -9.69 -7.39 0.97
N VAL A 18 -9.24 -6.52 1.88
CA VAL A 18 -7.92 -5.85 1.78
C VAL A 18 -6.78 -6.87 1.83
N SER A 19 -6.93 -7.89 2.67
CA SER A 19 -5.92 -8.94 2.82
C SER A 19 -5.78 -9.76 1.55
N TRP A 20 -6.88 -10.21 0.97
CA TRP A 20 -6.86 -10.94 -0.31
C TRP A 20 -6.30 -10.09 -1.45
N GLN A 21 -6.64 -8.79 -1.49
CA GLN A 21 -6.11 -7.86 -2.48
C GLN A 21 -4.58 -7.86 -2.49
N VAL A 22 -3.97 -7.64 -1.32
CA VAL A 22 -2.51 -7.61 -1.14
C VAL A 22 -1.89 -8.97 -1.43
N LEU A 23 -2.46 -10.05 -0.88
CA LEU A 23 -1.93 -11.40 -1.02
C LEU A 23 -1.84 -11.82 -2.48
N HIS A 24 -2.89 -11.59 -3.27
CA HIS A 24 -2.85 -11.95 -4.69
C HIS A 24 -1.78 -11.17 -5.48
N PHE A 25 -1.50 -9.91 -5.13
CA PHE A 25 -0.39 -9.17 -5.73
C PHE A 25 0.96 -9.76 -5.36
N LEU A 26 1.18 -10.01 -4.06
CA LEU A 26 2.42 -10.64 -3.57
C LEU A 26 2.68 -11.97 -4.29
N GLU A 27 1.68 -12.83 -4.34
CA GLU A 27 1.79 -14.12 -4.99
C GLU A 27 1.96 -14.02 -6.50
N GLY A 28 1.25 -13.11 -7.16
CA GLY A 28 1.41 -12.85 -8.59
C GLY A 28 2.86 -12.51 -8.92
N PHE A 29 3.47 -11.57 -8.19
CA PHE A 29 4.87 -11.22 -8.37
C PHE A 29 5.81 -12.39 -8.02
N ARG A 30 5.53 -13.15 -6.95
CA ARG A 30 6.32 -14.32 -6.59
C ARG A 30 6.31 -15.39 -7.69
N ARG A 31 5.16 -15.67 -8.31
CA ARG A 31 5.01 -16.61 -9.44
C ARG A 31 5.72 -16.13 -10.72
N LEU A 32 5.84 -14.82 -10.89
CA LEU A 32 6.65 -14.22 -11.97
C LEU A 32 8.17 -14.27 -11.68
N GLY A 33 8.59 -14.78 -10.52
CA GLY A 33 10.00 -14.97 -10.17
C GLY A 33 10.68 -13.76 -9.52
N TYR A 34 9.90 -12.78 -9.04
CA TYR A 34 10.44 -11.65 -8.28
C TYR A 34 10.76 -12.02 -6.84
N ASP A 35 11.81 -11.40 -6.29
CA ASP A 35 12.03 -11.38 -4.84
C ASP A 35 11.06 -10.36 -4.24
N ILE A 36 10.13 -10.81 -3.40
CA ILE A 36 9.04 -9.95 -2.92
C ILE A 36 9.12 -9.69 -1.42
N TYR A 37 8.77 -8.45 -1.07
CA TYR A 37 8.61 -8.00 0.31
C TYR A 37 7.35 -7.14 0.44
N TYR A 38 6.63 -7.30 1.55
CA TYR A 38 5.51 -6.43 1.91
C TYR A 38 5.93 -5.41 2.97
N ILE A 39 5.91 -4.12 2.65
CA ILE A 39 6.26 -3.07 3.61
C ILE A 39 5.06 -2.14 3.78
N GLU A 40 4.57 -2.03 5.01
CA GLU A 40 3.50 -1.10 5.34
C GLU A 40 4.03 0.06 6.18
N ASP A 41 4.03 1.24 5.57
CA ASP A 41 4.52 2.48 6.16
C ASP A 41 3.60 3.65 5.77
N THR A 42 2.32 3.50 6.11
CA THR A 42 1.26 4.45 5.70
C THR A 42 1.30 5.75 6.51
N GLY A 43 2.12 5.84 7.55
CA GLY A 43 2.24 6.99 8.45
C GLY A 43 1.04 7.25 9.37
N GLY A 44 -0.03 6.45 9.26
CA GLY A 44 -1.28 6.64 9.98
C GLY A 44 -1.55 5.61 11.08
N TRP A 45 -2.64 5.83 11.81
CA TRP A 45 -3.17 4.88 12.80
C TRP A 45 -3.76 3.63 12.12
N ALA A 46 -3.58 2.47 12.76
CA ALA A 46 -4.22 1.24 12.35
C ALA A 46 -5.59 1.06 13.01
N TYR A 47 -6.56 0.58 12.23
CA TYR A 47 -7.88 0.22 12.74
C TYR A 47 -7.82 -1.09 13.55
N ASN A 48 -8.40 -1.07 14.76
CA ASN A 48 -8.57 -2.28 15.57
C ASN A 48 -10.06 -2.71 15.57
N PRO A 49 -10.43 -3.77 14.84
CA PRO A 49 -11.82 -4.22 14.74
C PRO A 49 -12.38 -4.83 16.04
N LEU A 50 -11.51 -5.14 17.02
CA LEU A 50 -11.92 -5.70 18.31
C LEU A 50 -12.13 -4.62 19.38
N GLN A 51 -11.76 -3.37 19.11
CA GLN A 51 -11.97 -2.26 20.02
C GLN A 51 -13.46 -1.88 20.00
N LYS A 52 -14.17 -2.15 21.10
CA LYS A 52 -15.56 -1.73 21.29
C LYS A 52 -15.55 -0.32 21.88
N THR A 53 -15.80 0.71 21.08
CA THR A 53 -16.09 2.04 21.60
C THR A 53 -17.58 2.16 21.89
N TYR A 54 -17.95 1.91 23.14
CA TYR A 54 -19.07 2.59 23.79
C TYR A 54 -18.58 2.92 25.21
N ASP A 55 -18.80 4.17 25.62
CA ASP A 55 -18.55 4.72 26.96
C ASP A 55 -17.12 5.23 27.21
N ASP A 56 -16.79 6.39 26.63
CA ASP A 56 -16.76 7.66 27.36
C ASP A 56 -16.19 8.76 26.44
N GLU A 57 -16.83 9.92 26.43
CA GLU A 57 -16.35 11.17 25.83
C GLU A 57 -15.17 11.76 26.62
N SER A 58 -14.22 10.92 27.04
CA SER A 58 -12.95 11.36 27.60
C SER A 58 -11.89 11.29 26.50
N GLU A 59 -11.28 12.45 26.27
CA GLU A 59 -10.14 12.66 25.40
C GLU A 59 -9.08 11.54 25.61
N TYR A 60 -8.50 11.05 24.51
CA TYR A 60 -7.34 10.14 24.46
C TYR A 60 -7.53 8.61 24.58
N THR A 61 -8.53 8.01 23.93
CA THR A 61 -8.40 6.59 23.50
C THR A 61 -7.57 6.42 22.20
N HIS A 62 -6.58 7.29 22.00
CA HIS A 62 -5.53 7.18 20.98
C HIS A 62 -4.34 6.31 21.46
N ALA A 63 -4.61 5.38 22.38
CA ALA A 63 -3.60 4.43 22.83
C ALA A 63 -3.25 3.50 21.67
N SER A 64 -2.05 3.71 21.13
CA SER A 64 -1.31 2.82 20.23
C SER A 64 -1.70 1.36 20.39
N ASN A 65 -2.46 0.84 19.41
CA ASN A 65 -2.69 -0.58 19.28
C ASN A 65 -2.39 -1.06 17.86
N CYS A 66 -1.23 -0.65 17.33
CA CYS A 66 -0.67 -1.31 16.15
C CYS A 66 -0.39 -2.79 16.42
N GLN A 67 -0.44 -3.26 17.67
CA GLN A 67 -0.27 -4.67 18.02
C GLN A 67 -1.30 -5.57 17.33
N TYR A 68 -2.56 -5.15 17.18
CA TYR A 68 -3.54 -5.92 16.42
C TYR A 68 -3.09 -6.07 14.96
N ALA A 69 -2.75 -4.95 14.31
CA ALA A 69 -2.26 -4.90 12.93
C ALA A 69 -1.01 -5.78 12.74
N VAL A 70 -0.02 -5.63 13.61
CA VAL A 70 1.24 -6.38 13.60
C VAL A 70 1.00 -7.87 13.79
N ASN A 71 0.16 -8.27 14.75
CA ASN A 71 -0.17 -9.69 14.98
C ASN A 71 -0.93 -10.28 13.80
N TYR A 72 -1.86 -9.52 13.23
CA TYR A 72 -2.63 -9.92 12.06
C TYR A 72 -1.71 -10.14 10.85
N MET A 73 -0.85 -9.16 10.56
CA MET A 73 0.16 -9.24 9.51
C MET A 73 1.12 -10.41 9.71
N ALA A 74 1.66 -10.58 10.93
CA ALA A 74 2.59 -11.66 11.25
C ALA A 74 1.97 -13.04 10.99
N LYS A 75 0.72 -13.24 11.46
CA LYS A 75 -0.01 -14.48 11.25
C LYS A 75 -0.26 -14.72 9.77
N LEU A 76 -0.77 -13.71 9.06
CA LEU A 76 -1.11 -13.82 7.64
C LEU A 76 0.13 -14.12 6.79
N MET A 77 1.20 -13.34 6.96
CA MET A 77 2.44 -13.53 6.20
C MET A 77 3.05 -14.92 6.45
N SER A 78 3.01 -15.40 7.70
CA SER A 78 3.47 -16.76 8.02
C SER A 78 2.67 -17.85 7.29
N SER A 79 1.34 -17.71 7.21
CA SER A 79 0.48 -18.67 6.49
C SER A 79 0.76 -18.78 4.99
N PHE A 80 1.40 -17.78 4.39
CA PHE A 80 1.77 -17.76 2.97
C PHE A 80 3.29 -17.87 2.74
N GLY A 81 4.07 -18.28 3.75
CA GLY A 81 5.52 -18.47 3.62
C GLY A 81 6.34 -17.17 3.50
N LEU A 82 5.78 -16.06 3.96
CA LEU A 82 6.36 -14.72 3.94
C LEU A 82 6.78 -14.23 5.33
N GLN A 83 6.95 -15.12 6.31
CA GLN A 83 7.22 -14.77 7.72
C GLN A 83 8.43 -13.83 7.92
N ASN A 84 9.42 -13.91 7.04
CA ASN A 84 10.64 -13.09 7.08
C ASN A 84 10.70 -12.05 5.95
N ARG A 85 9.56 -11.73 5.33
CA ARG A 85 9.46 -10.92 4.11
C ARG A 85 8.47 -9.76 4.25
N TRP A 86 8.29 -9.26 5.47
CA TRP A 86 7.39 -8.16 5.73
C TRP A 86 7.89 -7.21 6.80
N ALA A 87 7.43 -5.96 6.75
CA ALA A 87 7.58 -5.02 7.85
C ALA A 87 6.33 -4.15 8.02
N TYR A 88 6.05 -3.78 9.27
CA TYR A 88 5.11 -2.72 9.61
C TYR A 88 5.87 -1.60 10.30
N TRP A 89 5.96 -0.44 9.67
CA TRP A 89 6.60 0.75 10.22
C TRP A 89 5.53 1.68 10.80
N SER A 90 5.35 1.61 12.11
CA SER A 90 4.52 2.58 12.82
C SER A 90 5.33 3.86 13.02
N ARG A 91 5.09 4.87 12.16
CA ARG A 91 5.67 6.21 12.33
C ARG A 91 5.14 6.89 13.59
N VAL A 92 3.87 6.65 13.94
CA VAL A 92 3.21 7.15 15.16
C VAL A 92 3.93 6.64 16.41
N ASP A 93 4.27 5.36 16.45
CA ASP A 93 4.93 4.74 17.62
C ASP A 93 6.46 4.79 17.54
N SER A 94 7.01 5.31 16.44
CA SER A 94 8.43 5.25 16.11
C SER A 94 9.02 3.83 16.20
N ARG A 95 8.25 2.81 15.77
CA ARG A 95 8.63 1.39 15.85
C ARG A 95 8.49 0.69 14.50
N VAL A 96 9.35 -0.30 14.29
CA VAL A 96 9.31 -1.21 13.12
C VAL A 96 9.16 -2.64 13.63
N PHE A 97 8.24 -3.37 13.03
CA PHE A 97 7.95 -4.77 13.35
C PHE A 97 8.16 -5.65 12.11
N GLY A 98 8.41 -6.95 12.31
CA GLY A 98 8.81 -7.87 11.23
C GLY A 98 10.31 -7.75 10.98
N LEU A 99 10.70 -7.26 9.80
CA LEU A 99 12.10 -6.90 9.52
C LEU A 99 12.59 -5.75 10.42
N SER A 100 13.91 -5.71 10.64
CA SER A 100 14.54 -4.57 11.32
C SER A 100 14.52 -3.31 10.44
N LYS A 101 14.58 -2.13 11.07
CA LYS A 101 14.66 -0.84 10.37
C LYS A 101 15.80 -0.81 9.35
N THR A 102 16.98 -1.32 9.70
CA THR A 102 18.13 -1.38 8.78
C THR A 102 17.83 -2.22 7.54
N GLN A 103 17.18 -3.39 7.72
CA GLN A 103 16.78 -4.22 6.58
C GLN A 103 15.75 -3.51 5.70
N VAL A 104 14.75 -2.85 6.29
CA VAL A 104 13.75 -2.07 5.52
C VAL A 104 14.41 -0.97 4.70
N LEU A 105 15.33 -0.20 5.29
CA LEU A 105 16.07 0.83 4.58
C LEU A 105 16.91 0.25 3.43
N GLN A 106 17.60 -0.87 3.68
CA GLN A 106 18.35 -1.58 2.64
C GLN A 106 17.46 -2.09 1.52
N LEU A 107 16.23 -2.52 1.80
CA LEU A 107 15.29 -2.93 0.76
C LEU A 107 14.94 -1.75 -0.15
N PHE A 108 14.62 -0.57 0.40
CA PHE A 108 14.32 0.60 -0.42
C PHE A 108 15.51 1.10 -1.24
N GLU A 109 16.75 0.93 -0.76
CA GLU A 109 17.96 1.25 -1.53
C GLU A 109 18.19 0.30 -2.71
N ASN A 110 17.79 -0.96 -2.59
CA ASN A 110 18.13 -2.01 -3.56
C ASN A 110 16.96 -2.49 -4.42
N ALA A 111 15.73 -2.04 -4.14
CA ALA A 111 14.55 -2.49 -4.88
C ALA A 111 14.56 -1.97 -6.31
N ASP A 112 14.20 -2.83 -7.26
CA ASP A 112 14.00 -2.46 -8.65
C ASP A 112 12.67 -1.70 -8.83
N ALA A 113 11.65 -2.08 -8.06
CA ALA A 113 10.34 -1.46 -8.09
C ALA A 113 9.61 -1.46 -6.74
N LEU A 114 8.76 -0.46 -6.55
CA LEU A 114 7.84 -0.29 -5.44
C LEU A 114 6.42 -0.17 -5.99
N VAL A 115 5.49 -0.95 -5.47
CA VAL A 115 4.07 -0.91 -5.82
C VAL A 115 3.29 -0.37 -4.64
N ASN A 116 2.80 0.86 -4.76
CA ASN A 116 1.88 1.46 -3.79
C ASN A 116 0.45 1.04 -4.14
N LEU A 117 0.07 -0.16 -3.70
CA LEU A 117 -1.26 -0.73 -3.92
C LEU A 117 -2.30 0.14 -3.22
N THR A 118 -3.38 0.42 -3.94
CA THR A 118 -4.47 1.37 -3.59
C THR A 118 -4.04 2.83 -3.48
N GLY A 119 -2.77 3.15 -3.75
CA GLY A 119 -2.27 4.53 -3.63
C GLY A 119 -2.38 5.11 -2.23
N SER A 120 -2.43 4.25 -1.20
CA SER A 120 -2.76 4.63 0.18
C SER A 120 -1.59 5.19 0.98
N THR A 121 -0.37 5.11 0.45
CA THR A 121 0.83 5.62 1.13
C THR A 121 1.34 6.90 0.46
N GLN A 122 1.48 7.99 1.21
CA GLN A 122 2.33 9.12 0.80
C GLN A 122 3.80 8.64 0.84
N LEU A 123 4.53 8.81 -0.26
CA LEU A 123 5.93 8.38 -0.29
C LEU A 123 6.81 9.31 0.52
N PHE A 124 7.58 8.74 1.45
CA PHE A 124 8.63 9.42 2.21
C PHE A 124 9.97 9.36 1.47
N GLU A 125 10.97 10.09 1.96
CA GLU A 125 12.31 10.17 1.38
C GLU A 125 12.93 8.77 1.16
N GLU A 126 12.70 7.83 2.06
CA GLU A 126 13.25 6.47 1.91
C GLU A 126 12.63 5.75 0.71
N HIS A 127 11.33 5.96 0.44
CA HIS A 127 10.61 5.31 -0.66
C HIS A 127 11.00 5.89 -2.03
N THR A 128 11.37 7.17 -2.09
CA THR A 128 11.70 7.84 -3.36
C THR A 128 13.01 7.36 -3.96
N ARG A 129 13.83 6.64 -3.20
CA ARG A 129 15.09 6.01 -3.64
C ARG A 129 14.87 4.88 -4.65
N VAL A 130 13.68 4.25 -4.61
CA VAL A 130 13.32 3.22 -5.58
C VAL A 130 13.09 3.86 -6.95
N PRO A 131 13.73 3.38 -8.03
CA PRO A 131 13.66 4.03 -9.35
C PRO A 131 12.28 3.89 -10.01
N VAL A 132 11.63 2.74 -9.85
CA VAL A 132 10.28 2.48 -10.37
C VAL A 132 9.29 2.52 -9.21
N ARG A 133 8.43 3.54 -9.18
CA ARG A 133 7.44 3.77 -8.11
C ARG A 133 6.06 3.76 -8.75
N ILE A 134 5.39 2.63 -8.62
CA ILE A 134 4.09 2.38 -9.24
C ILE A 134 2.99 2.85 -8.29
N TYR A 135 2.21 3.83 -8.74
CA TYR A 135 0.91 4.15 -8.17
C TYR A 135 -0.11 3.19 -8.77
N LEU A 136 -0.70 2.32 -7.95
CA LEU A 136 -1.74 1.40 -8.40
C LEU A 136 -3.07 1.78 -7.77
N GLU A 137 -3.89 2.46 -8.55
CA GLU A 137 -5.21 2.95 -8.17
C GLU A 137 -6.25 1.83 -8.25
N THR A 138 -6.84 1.47 -7.11
CA THR A 138 -7.89 0.46 -7.06
C THR A 138 -9.29 1.06 -7.04
N ASP A 139 -9.39 2.34 -6.65
CA ASP A 139 -10.63 3.12 -6.52
C ASP A 139 -10.49 4.42 -7.34
N PRO A 140 -10.72 4.35 -8.66
CA PRO A 140 -10.51 5.47 -9.58
C PRO A 140 -11.47 6.64 -9.36
N VAL A 141 -11.20 7.75 -10.05
CA VAL A 141 -12.00 8.98 -10.21
C VAL A 141 -11.65 10.08 -9.22
N THR A 142 -11.57 9.78 -7.92
CA THR A 142 -11.37 10.81 -6.89
C THR A 142 -10.08 11.61 -7.13
N ARG A 143 -8.95 10.93 -7.38
CA ARG A 143 -7.67 11.60 -7.61
C ARG A 143 -7.65 12.44 -8.88
N GLN A 144 -8.33 12.00 -9.92
CA GLN A 144 -8.41 12.75 -11.18
C GLN A 144 -9.18 14.07 -10.99
N ILE A 145 -10.28 14.05 -10.23
CA ILE A 145 -11.04 15.26 -9.89
C ILE A 145 -10.18 16.21 -9.04
N GLU A 146 -9.53 15.71 -7.99
CA GLU A 146 -8.68 16.50 -7.11
C GLU A 146 -7.53 17.19 -7.87
N VAL A 147 -6.91 16.50 -8.83
CA VAL A 147 -5.84 17.07 -9.67
C VAL A 147 -6.35 18.25 -10.51
N VAL A 148 -7.54 18.14 -11.12
CA VAL A 148 -8.13 19.25 -11.89
C VAL A 148 -8.54 20.42 -11.01
N GLN A 149 -8.96 20.15 -9.76
CA GLN A 149 -9.26 21.17 -8.77
C GLN A 149 -7.99 21.84 -8.21
N GLY A 150 -6.80 21.35 -8.56
CA GLY A 150 -5.54 21.88 -8.09
C GLY A 150 -5.21 21.50 -6.64
N ASP A 151 -5.77 20.40 -6.13
CA ASP A 151 -5.43 19.91 -4.79
C ASP A 151 -3.96 19.54 -4.73
N ARG A 152 -3.20 20.33 -3.96
CA ARG A 152 -1.75 20.18 -3.83
C ARG A 152 -1.36 18.84 -3.21
N LYS A 153 -2.13 18.32 -2.24
CA LYS A 153 -1.82 17.04 -1.60
C LYS A 153 -1.98 15.87 -2.57
N ALA A 154 -3.06 15.87 -3.37
CA ALA A 154 -3.28 14.85 -4.39
C ALA A 154 -2.19 14.89 -5.47
N ILE A 155 -1.83 16.10 -5.91
CA ILE A 155 -0.74 16.34 -6.84
C ILE A 155 0.59 15.81 -6.30
N ASP A 156 0.98 16.21 -5.08
CA ASP A 156 2.28 15.84 -4.50
C ASP A 156 2.37 14.33 -4.25
N LEU A 157 1.26 13.69 -3.88
CA LEU A 157 1.16 12.22 -3.79
C LEU A 157 1.47 11.56 -5.13
N LEU A 158 0.82 12.01 -6.20
CA LEU A 158 0.96 11.41 -7.53
C LEU A 158 2.35 11.70 -8.14
N GLU A 159 2.88 12.92 -7.98
CA GLU A 159 4.21 13.29 -8.49
C GLU A 159 5.36 12.50 -7.86
N ALA A 160 5.16 11.96 -6.66
CA ALA A 160 6.15 11.07 -6.06
C ALA A 160 6.28 9.72 -6.79
N HIS A 161 5.33 9.36 -7.65
CA HIS A 161 5.31 8.11 -8.41
C HIS A 161 5.81 8.32 -9.85
N THR A 162 6.32 7.26 -10.48
CA THR A 162 6.83 7.30 -11.87
C THR A 162 5.93 6.59 -12.87
N HIS A 163 5.11 5.65 -12.42
CA HIS A 163 4.22 4.87 -13.28
C HIS A 163 2.85 4.77 -12.62
N PHE A 164 1.78 4.82 -13.42
CA PHE A 164 0.41 4.85 -12.91
C PHE A 164 -0.41 3.74 -13.58
N PHE A 165 -1.02 2.91 -12.76
CA PHE A 165 -1.94 1.86 -13.17
C PHE A 165 -3.27 2.05 -12.44
N THR A 166 -4.37 1.66 -13.07
CA THR A 166 -5.71 1.88 -12.51
C THR A 166 -6.68 0.75 -12.84
N TYR A 167 -7.67 0.51 -11.98
CA TYR A 167 -8.84 -0.31 -12.29
C TYR A 167 -9.90 0.44 -13.12
N GLY A 168 -9.70 1.74 -13.39
CA GLY A 168 -10.54 2.53 -14.28
C GLY A 168 -10.35 2.14 -15.75
N GLU A 169 -10.92 1.02 -16.19
CA GLU A 169 -10.74 0.49 -17.55
C GLU A 169 -11.26 1.42 -18.65
N ASN A 170 -12.22 2.28 -18.33
CA ASN A 170 -12.80 3.25 -19.28
C ASN A 170 -12.01 4.56 -19.35
N PHE A 171 -10.95 4.75 -18.55
CA PHE A 171 -10.16 5.98 -18.57
C PHE A 171 -9.62 6.28 -19.97
N GLY A 172 -9.96 7.47 -20.48
CA GLY A 172 -9.56 7.94 -21.81
C GLY A 172 -10.48 7.49 -22.95
N ALA A 173 -11.49 6.66 -22.69
CA ALA A 173 -12.51 6.33 -23.68
C ALA A 173 -13.34 7.59 -24.05
N PRO A 174 -13.84 7.70 -25.30
CA PRO A 174 -14.59 8.89 -25.75
C PRO A 174 -15.87 9.19 -24.95
N ASP A 175 -16.46 8.16 -24.32
CA ASP A 175 -17.65 8.25 -23.48
C ASP A 175 -17.33 8.33 -21.97
N CYS A 176 -16.05 8.34 -21.59
CA CYS A 176 -15.62 8.52 -20.21
C CYS A 176 -15.30 9.99 -19.91
N SER A 177 -16.13 10.62 -19.08
CA SER A 177 -15.97 12.05 -18.73
C SER A 177 -14.99 12.30 -17.57
N VAL A 178 -14.26 11.29 -17.10
CA VAL A 178 -13.28 11.46 -16.02
C VAL A 178 -12.08 12.24 -16.57
N PRO A 179 -11.66 13.34 -15.93
CA PRO A 179 -10.66 14.20 -16.51
C PRO A 179 -9.24 13.66 -16.32
N LEU A 180 -8.59 13.26 -17.41
CA LEU A 180 -7.19 12.83 -17.42
C LEU A 180 -6.32 13.93 -18.01
N THR A 181 -5.46 14.54 -17.19
CA THR A 181 -4.67 15.71 -17.61
C THR A 181 -3.18 15.48 -17.43
N ARG A 182 -2.72 15.33 -16.20
CA ARG A 182 -1.29 15.40 -15.83
C ARG A 182 -0.58 14.05 -15.80
N PHE A 183 -1.30 12.97 -15.51
CA PHE A 183 -0.73 11.64 -15.30
C PHE A 183 -1.32 10.64 -16.29
N HIS A 184 -0.49 9.75 -16.82
CA HIS A 184 -0.89 8.73 -17.78
C HIS A 184 -1.15 7.41 -17.07
N TYR A 185 -2.42 7.00 -17.02
CA TYR A 185 -2.86 5.79 -16.34
C TYR A 185 -2.99 4.63 -17.32
N HIS A 186 -2.38 3.50 -16.97
CA HIS A 186 -2.56 2.26 -17.72
C HIS A 186 -3.64 1.40 -17.04
N PRO A 187 -4.69 0.98 -17.77
CA PRO A 187 -5.70 0.10 -17.20
C PRO A 187 -5.09 -1.25 -16.83
N THR A 188 -5.49 -1.78 -15.69
CA THR A 188 -5.10 -3.10 -15.18
C THR A 188 -6.24 -3.69 -14.35
N ARG A 189 -6.05 -4.92 -13.87
CA ARG A 189 -7.00 -5.63 -13.02
C ARG A 189 -6.30 -6.25 -11.83
N GLN A 190 -7.10 -6.55 -10.81
CA GLN A 190 -6.66 -7.34 -9.66
C GLN A 190 -6.17 -8.72 -10.15
N PRO A 191 -4.92 -9.13 -9.85
CA PRO A 191 -4.53 -10.51 -10.04
C PRO A 191 -5.37 -11.39 -9.13
N ILE A 192 -5.77 -12.55 -9.63
CA ILE A 192 -6.52 -13.56 -8.87
C ILE A 192 -5.76 -14.88 -8.97
N VAL A 193 -5.42 -15.43 -7.81
CA VAL A 193 -4.78 -16.73 -7.66
C VAL A 193 -5.88 -17.74 -7.36
N LEU A 194 -6.18 -18.61 -8.32
CA LEU A 194 -7.36 -19.48 -8.28
C LEU A 194 -7.13 -20.81 -7.55
N ASP A 195 -5.88 -21.18 -7.32
CA ASP A 195 -5.43 -22.48 -6.80
C ASP A 195 -4.90 -22.39 -5.36
N TRP A 196 -5.39 -21.40 -4.60
CA TRP A 196 -5.14 -21.22 -3.17
C TRP A 196 -6.20 -21.88 -2.29
#